data_AF-X1BZ23-F1
#
_entry.id   AF-X1BZ23-F1
#
_cell.length_a   1.000
_cell.length_b   1.000
_cell.length_c   1.000
_cell.angle_alpha   90.00
_cell.angle_beta   90.00
_cell.angle_gamma   90.00
#
_symmetry.space_group_name_H-M   'P 1'
#
loop_
_entity.id
_entity.type
_entity.pdbx_description
1 polymer ?
#
loop_
_entity_poly.entity_id
_entity_poly.type
_entity_poly.pdbx_seq_one_letter_code
_entity_poly.pdbx_strand_id
1 'polypeptide(L)' 'MKEKHRWPTRSIRANPEVLHQARIAAVTQKKTLGQWLEEAIVEKIEREQEKKGYQTKSRKPKTLT' A
#
# COMPACT_ATOMS: atom_id res chain seq x y z
N MET A 1 -3.29 27.27 -4.52
CA MET A 1 -3.71 26.01 -5.17
C MET A 1 -2.57 25.02 -5.02
N LYS A 2 -2.74 23.87 -4.36
CA LYS A 2 -1.66 22.86 -4.26
C LYS A 2 -1.31 22.40 -5.67
N GLU A 3 -0.02 22.48 -6.04
CA GLU A 3 0.47 21.96 -7.31
C GLU A 3 0.02 20.51 -7.48
N LYS A 4 -0.82 20.27 -8.48
CA LYS A 4 -1.16 18.92 -8.91
C LYS A 4 0.12 18.35 -9.53
N HIS A 5 0.87 17.57 -8.76
CA HIS A 5 2.00 16.83 -9.27
C HIS A 5 1.52 15.99 -10.46
N ARG A 6 1.82 16.44 -11.68
CA ARG A 6 1.42 15.75 -12.91
C ARG A 6 2.40 14.61 -13.11
N TRP A 7 2.24 13.54 -12.35
CA TRP A 7 3.02 12.33 -12.56
C TRP A 7 2.73 11.77 -13.96
N PRO A 8 3.75 11.20 -14.63
CA PRO A 8 3.55 10.57 -15.92
C PRO A 8 2.62 9.36 -15.77
N THR A 9 1.75 9.16 -16.76
CA THR A 9 0.89 7.96 -16.81
C THR A 9 1.76 6.71 -16.86
N ARG A 10 1.51 5.78 -15.93
CA ARG A 10 2.15 4.46 -15.88
C ARG A 10 1.11 3.37 -16.03
N SER A 11 1.35 2.45 -16.97
CA SER A 11 0.51 1.26 -17.17
C SER A 11 1.03 0.09 -16.34
N ILE A 12 0.14 -0.54 -15.57
CA ILE A 12 0.44 -1.74 -14.79
C ILE A 12 -0.40 -2.89 -15.33
N ARG A 13 0.20 -4.06 -15.53
CA ARG A 13 -0.54 -5.27 -15.88
C ARG A 13 -1.14 -5.87 -14.62
N ALA A 14 -2.44 -6.15 -14.63
CA ALA A 14 -3.16 -6.77 -13.54
C ALA A 14 -4.11 -7.83 -14.07
N ASN A 15 -4.46 -8.81 -13.23
CA ASN A 15 -5.53 -9.74 -13.53
C ASN A 15 -6.86 -8.95 -13.67
N PRO A 16 -7.64 -9.15 -14.75
CA PRO A 16 -8.88 -8.42 -14.99
C PRO A 16 -9.90 -8.53 -13.84
N GLU A 17 -9.99 -9.69 -13.18
CA GLU A 17 -10.91 -9.88 -12.04
C GLU A 17 -10.50 -9.02 -10.84
N VAL A 18 -9.19 -8.96 -10.55
CA VAL A 18 -8.64 -8.12 -9.49
C VAL A 18 -8.84 -6.64 -9.81
N LEU A 19 -8.67 -6.25 -11.08
CA LEU A 19 -8.92 -4.88 -11.52
C LEU A 19 -10.38 -4.48 -11.33
N HIS A 20 -11.32 -5.39 -11.61
CA HIS A 20 -12.74 -5.15 -11.40
C HIS A 20 -13.06 -4.95 -9.91
N GLN A 21 -12.55 -5.82 -9.04
CA GLN A 21 -12.71 -5.69 -7.59
C GLN A 21 -12.11 -4.37 -7.05
N ALA A 22 -10.91 -4.01 -7.50
CA ALA A 22 -10.27 -2.74 -7.15
C ALA A 22 -11.12 -1.53 -7.57
N ARG A 23 -11.75 -1.60 -8.74
CA ARG A 23 -12.65 -0.54 -9.23
C ARG A 23 -13.89 -0.42 -8.35
N ILE A 24 -14.53 -1.53 -7.97
CA ILE A 24 -15.67 -1.52 -7.04
C ILE A 24 -15.26 -0.86 -5.73
N ALA A 25 -14.14 -1.29 -5.14
CA ALA A 25 -13.65 -0.76 -3.87
C ALA A 25 -13.37 0.75 -3.95
N ALA A 26 -12.74 1.22 -5.03
CA ALA A 26 -12.48 2.64 -5.24
C ALA A 26 -13.77 3.47 -5.33
N VAL A 27 -14.76 2.98 -6.08
CA VAL A 27 -16.07 3.66 -6.24
C VAL A 27 -16.82 3.72 -4.90
N THR A 28 -16.85 2.62 -4.15
CA THR A 28 -17.47 2.58 -2.82
C THR A 28 -16.86 3.61 -1.86
N GLN A 29 -15.55 3.85 -1.97
CA GLN A 29 -14.83 4.85 -1.17
C GLN A 29 -14.87 6.26 -1.75
N LYS A 30 -15.60 6.48 -2.87
CA LYS A 30 -15.66 7.76 -3.59
C LYS A 30 -14.28 8.29 -4.02
N LYS A 31 -13.37 7.39 -4.41
CA LYS A 31 -12.02 7.70 -4.87
C LYS A 31 -11.82 7.28 -6.32
N THR A 32 -10.79 7.83 -6.95
CA THR A 32 -10.31 7.30 -8.24
C THR A 32 -9.58 5.98 -8.02
N LEU A 33 -9.55 5.10 -9.04
CA LEU A 33 -8.80 3.85 -8.97
C LEU A 33 -7.31 4.08 -8.68
N GLY A 34 -6.71 5.11 -9.29
CA GLY A 34 -5.32 5.47 -9.09
C GLY A 34 -5.03 5.87 -7.64
N GLN A 35 -5.84 6.78 -7.08
CA GLN A 35 -5.71 7.18 -5.68
C GLN A 35 -5.93 6.01 -4.71
N TRP A 36 -6.93 5.17 -4.97
CA TRP A 36 -7.19 3.98 -4.17
C TRP A 36 -5.99 3.00 -4.19
N LEU A 37 -5.37 2.83 -5.36
CA LEU A 37 -4.18 1.99 -5.51
C LEU A 37 -2.95 2.59 -4.80
N GLU A 38 -2.75 3.90 -4.88
CA GLU A 38 -1.66 4.60 -4.19
C GLU A 38 -1.74 4.40 -2.67
N GLU A 39 -2.92 4.59 -2.09
CA GLU A 39 -3.16 4.38 -0.66
C GLU A 39 -2.91 2.91 -0.26
N ALA A 40 -3.40 1.95 -1.05
CA ALA A 40 -3.18 0.53 -0.80
C ALA A 40 -1.69 0.13 -0.88
N ILE A 41 -0.91 0.77 -1.76
CA ILE A 41 0.55 0.57 -1.83
C ILE A 41 1.22 1.10 -0.56
N VAL A 42 0.88 2.31 -0.11
CA VAL A 42 1.44 2.90 1.12
C VAL A 42 1.13 2.02 2.33
N GLU A 43 -0.13 1.64 2.52
CA GLU A 43 -0.56 0.77 3.63
C GLU A 43 0.20 -0.57 3.61
N LYS A 44 0.35 -1.18 2.44
CA LYS A 44 1.09 -2.45 2.29
C LYS A 44 2.57 -2.27 2.66
N ILE A 45 3.22 -1.19 2.24
CA ILE A 45 4.63 -0.92 2.57
C ILE A 45 4.77 -0.73 4.08
N GLU A 46 3.94 0.09 4.69
CA GLU A 46 3.93 0.36 6.14
C GLU A 46 3.76 -0.95 6.93
N ARG A 47 2.77 -1.76 6.57
CA ARG A 47 2.52 -3.06 7.21
C ARG A 47 3.70 -4.03 7.13
N GLU A 48 4.41 -4.05 6.00
CA GLU A 48 5.59 -4.91 5.84
C GLU A 48 6.82 -4.36 6.59
N GLN A 49 6.95 -3.04 6.70
CA GLN A 49 7.99 -2.40 7.52
C GLN A 49 7.76 -2.66 9.01
N GLU A 50 6.53 -2.55 9.49
CA GLU A 50 6.16 -2.90 10.87
C GLU A 50 6.51 -4.35 11.18
N LYS A 51 6.10 -5.30 10.31
CA LYS A 51 6.46 -6.72 10.48
C LYS A 51 7.97 -6.94 10.60
N LYS A 52 8.77 -6.27 9.76
CA LYS A 52 10.24 -6.33 9.85
C LYS A 52 10.76 -5.73 11.16
N GLY A 53 10.17 -4.64 11.64
CA GLY A 53 10.49 -4.03 12.93
C GLY A 53 10.10 -4.87 14.15
N TYR A 54 9.02 -5.64 14.07
CA TYR A 54 8.65 -6.63 15.11
C TYR A 54 9.60 -7.84 15.12
N GLN A 55 10.10 -8.27 13.95
CA GLN A 55 11.07 -9.37 13.85
C GLN A 55 12.44 -9.04 14.47
N THR A 56 12.83 -7.75 14.51
CA THR A 56 14.10 -7.31 15.10
C THR A 56 14.00 -7.04 16.60
N LYS A 57 12.83 -6.64 17.13
CA LYS A 57 12.61 -6.43 18.58
C LYS A 57 12.47 -7.73 19.38
N SER A 58 12.10 -8.85 18.76
CA SER A 58 12.02 -10.17 19.41
C SER A 58 13.37 -10.89 19.54
N ARG A 59 14.46 -10.33 18.99
CA ARG A 59 15.83 -10.86 19.08
C ARG A 59 16.68 -10.15 20.13
N LYS A 60 16.11 -9.72 21.26
CA LYS A 60 16.96 -9.40 22.43
C LYS A 60 17.35 -10.71 23.11
N PRO A 61 18.64 -11.10 23.14
CA PRO A 61 19.05 -12.26 23.92
C PRO A 61 18.73 -11.98 25.39
N LYS A 62 18.00 -12.90 26.05
CA LYS A 62 17.96 -12.95 27.51
C LYS A 62 19.40 -13.19 27.97
N THR A 63 20.02 -12.16 28.54
CA THR A 63 21.25 -12.34 29.32
C THR A 63 20.89 -13.24 30.50
N LEU A 64 21.36 -14.49 30.46
CA LEU A 64 21.38 -15.34 31.66
C LEU A 64 22.50 -14.78 32.55
N THR A 65 22.10 -14.26 33.71
CA THR A 65 22.98 -14.00 34.87
C THR A 65 23.18 -15.30 35.61
#